data_AF-A0A8K0GA17-F1
#
_entry.id   AF-A0A8K0GA17-F1
#
_cell.length_a   1.000
_cell.length_b   1.000
_cell.length_c   1.000
_cell.angle_alpha   90.00
_cell.angle_beta   90.00
_cell.angle_gamma   90.00
#
_symmetry.space_group_name_H-M   'P 1'
#
loop_
_entity.id
_entity.type
_entity.pdbx_description
1 polymer ?
#
loop_
_entity_poly.entity_id
_entity_poly.type
_entity_poly.pdbx_seq_one_letter_code
_entity_poly.pdbx_strand_id
1 'polypeptide(L)'
;MHEFLPQNSFLGKLGEWFCSDGSIFQMLCTNSLFAVCGFNPAQMNATLLPVIMGHTPAGSSTRQFLHFAQEVNSGKFRKYDYGAFKNMREYGSLSPPKYKLSKVTAPVYLHYSRNDWLSNEKDVNNLYNELGNVRGKFLSPDNKFNHVDYLYGIDAKALLYDRVLGLMKRH
;
A
#
# COMPACT_ATOMS: atom_id res chain seq x y z
N MET A 1 -20.51 9.68 8.35
CA MET A 1 -19.23 9.01 8.03
C MET A 1 -18.42 10.05 7.27
N HIS A 2 -17.26 10.47 7.79
CA HIS A 2 -16.47 11.53 7.15
C HIS A 2 -15.48 10.91 6.15
N GLU A 3 -15.21 11.63 5.07
CA GLU A 3 -14.22 11.28 4.06
C GLU A 3 -12.85 11.81 4.50
N PHE A 4 -11.81 11.01 4.31
CA PHE A 4 -10.42 11.34 4.59
C PHE A 4 -9.69 11.51 3.26
N LEU A 5 -9.01 12.66 3.13
CA LEU A 5 -8.32 13.09 1.91
C LEU A 5 -9.21 13.01 0.65
N PRO A 6 -10.39 13.66 0.66
CA PRO A 6 -11.31 13.64 -0.47
C PRO A 6 -10.63 14.16 -1.74
N GLN A 7 -10.79 13.45 -2.85
CA GLN A 7 -10.39 14.01 -4.14
C GLN A 7 -11.50 14.96 -4.60
N ASN A 8 -11.22 16.26 -4.60
CA ASN A 8 -12.06 17.23 -5.28
C ASN A 8 -11.25 17.97 -6.34
N SER A 9 -11.96 18.54 -7.32
CA SER A 9 -11.34 19.20 -8.48
C SER A 9 -10.40 20.34 -8.11
N PHE A 10 -10.59 20.97 -6.96
CA PHE A 10 -9.71 22.01 -6.45
C PHE A 10 -8.40 21.44 -5.91
N LEU A 11 -8.46 20.43 -5.04
CA LEU A 11 -7.29 19.76 -4.47
C LEU A 11 -6.46 19.05 -5.54
N GLY A 12 -7.10 18.41 -6.52
CA GLY A 12 -6.41 17.79 -7.66
C GLY A 12 -5.61 18.81 -8.48
N LYS A 13 -6.24 19.93 -8.86
CA LYS A 13 -5.57 21.01 -9.60
C LYS A 13 -4.43 21.67 -8.81
N LEU A 14 -4.58 21.79 -7.49
CA LEU A 14 -3.50 22.26 -6.63
C LEU A 14 -2.32 21.27 -6.64
N GLY A 15 -2.58 19.98 -6.50
CA GLY A 15 -1.55 18.94 -6.59
C GLY A 15 -0.80 18.99 -7.93
N GLU A 16 -1.53 19.06 -9.05
CA GLU A 16 -0.94 19.19 -10.39
C GLU A 16 -0.05 20.43 -10.51
N TRP A 17 -0.52 21.59 -10.05
CA TRP A 17 0.23 22.84 -10.16
C TRP A 17 1.49 22.83 -9.27
N PHE A 18 1.36 22.42 -8.01
CA PHE A 18 2.50 22.33 -7.08
C PHE A 18 3.57 21.36 -7.59
N CYS A 19 3.16 20.24 -8.15
CA CYS A 19 4.05 19.17 -8.57
C CYS A 19 4.42 19.22 -10.07
N SER A 20 4.04 20.30 -10.76
CA SER A 20 4.33 20.54 -12.17
C SER A 20 5.83 20.46 -12.48
N ASP A 21 6.18 20.04 -13.70
CA ASP A 21 7.57 19.89 -14.08
C ASP A 21 8.30 21.24 -14.10
N GLY A 22 9.49 21.30 -13.50
CA GLY A 22 10.24 22.55 -13.31
C GLY A 22 9.72 23.46 -12.18
N SER A 23 8.66 23.05 -11.46
CA SER A 23 8.20 23.76 -10.25
C SER A 23 9.24 23.68 -9.13
N ILE A 24 9.44 24.79 -8.41
CA ILE A 24 10.27 24.81 -7.20
C ILE A 24 9.74 23.88 -6.10
N PHE A 25 8.45 23.52 -6.16
CA PHE A 25 7.78 22.65 -5.19
C PHE A 25 7.74 21.17 -5.61
N GLN A 26 8.18 20.82 -6.82
CA GLN A 26 8.20 19.43 -7.31
C GLN A 26 9.00 18.52 -6.36
N MET A 27 10.11 19.03 -5.80
CA MET A 27 10.90 18.31 -4.80
C MET A 27 10.11 17.99 -3.52
N LEU A 28 9.22 18.88 -3.08
CA LEU A 28 8.38 18.62 -1.92
C LEU A 28 7.39 17.49 -2.21
N CYS A 29 6.80 17.47 -3.41
CA CYS A 29 5.88 16.41 -3.80
C CYS A 29 6.57 15.03 -3.79
N THR A 30 7.74 14.94 -4.41
CA THR A 30 8.53 13.70 -4.44
C THR A 30 8.94 13.25 -3.04
N ASN A 31 9.41 14.19 -2.20
CA ASN A 31 9.82 13.89 -0.83
C ASN A 31 8.65 13.49 0.06
N SER A 32 7.46 14.09 -0.10
CA SER A 32 6.25 13.69 0.62
C SER A 32 5.84 12.26 0.27
N LEU A 33 5.90 11.89 -1.02
CA LEU A 33 5.63 10.53 -1.46
C LEU A 33 6.65 9.54 -0.86
N PHE A 34 7.94 9.86 -0.94
CA PHE A 34 9.00 9.01 -0.40
C PHE A 34 8.99 8.90 1.13
N ALA A 35 8.56 9.94 1.85
CA ALA A 35 8.42 9.89 3.30
C ALA A 35 7.36 8.88 3.78
N VAL A 36 6.40 8.53 2.92
CA VAL A 36 5.38 7.52 3.20
C VAL A 36 5.78 6.15 2.65
N CYS A 37 6.34 6.11 1.44
CA CYS A 37 6.47 4.88 0.67
C CYS A 37 7.88 4.26 0.69
N GLY A 38 8.90 5.01 1.11
CA GLY A 38 10.32 4.67 1.01
C GLY A 38 11.03 5.45 -0.09
N PHE A 39 12.32 5.73 0.09
CA PHE A 39 13.08 6.62 -0.80
C PHE A 39 13.70 5.86 -2.00
N ASN A 40 13.28 6.18 -3.23
CA ASN A 40 13.89 5.65 -4.45
C ASN A 40 13.80 6.62 -5.65
N PRO A 41 14.60 7.70 -5.68
CA PRO A 41 14.57 8.67 -6.78
C PRO A 41 14.95 8.07 -8.13
N ALA A 42 15.74 6.98 -8.16
CA ALA A 42 16.14 6.32 -9.39
C ALA A 42 14.96 5.66 -10.14
N GLN A 43 13.88 5.32 -9.43
CA GLN A 43 12.68 4.72 -10.01
C GLN A 43 11.55 5.74 -10.25
N MET A 44 11.73 7.01 -9.85
CA MET A 44 10.69 8.03 -9.98
C MET A 44 10.85 8.87 -11.24
N ASN A 45 9.86 8.79 -12.14
CA ASN A 45 9.79 9.71 -13.27
C ASN A 45 9.17 11.05 -12.83
N ALA A 46 10.02 12.07 -12.67
CA ALA A 46 9.61 13.39 -12.22
C ALA A 46 8.54 14.05 -13.10
N THR A 47 8.54 13.78 -14.42
CA THR A 47 7.54 14.35 -15.35
C THR A 47 6.14 13.74 -15.14
N LEU A 48 6.03 12.59 -14.47
CA LEU A 48 4.75 11.96 -14.12
C LEU A 48 4.19 12.42 -12.77
N LEU A 49 5.00 13.07 -11.92
CA LEU A 49 4.56 13.56 -10.61
C LEU A 49 3.29 14.43 -10.64
N PRO A 50 3.09 15.37 -11.59
CA PRO A 50 1.88 16.19 -11.61
C PRO A 50 0.63 15.31 -11.80
N VAL A 51 0.72 14.31 -12.67
CA VAL A 51 -0.36 13.37 -12.94
C VAL A 51 -0.62 12.50 -11.71
N ILE A 52 0.42 11.95 -11.09
CA ILE A 52 0.31 11.11 -9.89
C ILE A 52 -0.39 11.89 -8.76
N MET A 53 0.06 13.11 -8.49
CA MET A 53 -0.44 13.94 -7.38
C MET A 53 -1.80 14.60 -7.68
N GLY A 54 -2.16 14.77 -8.95
CA GLY A 54 -3.52 15.17 -9.35
C GLY A 54 -4.57 14.06 -9.12
N HIS A 55 -4.14 12.79 -9.10
CA HIS A 55 -5.01 11.62 -8.97
C HIS A 55 -4.86 10.89 -7.63
N THR A 56 -3.85 11.23 -6.82
CA THR A 56 -3.55 10.58 -5.55
C THR A 56 -3.41 11.64 -4.46
N PRO A 57 -4.10 11.49 -3.31
CA PRO A 57 -5.04 10.43 -2.96
C PRO A 57 -6.41 10.58 -3.64
N ALA A 58 -7.12 9.45 -3.82
CA ALA A 58 -8.45 9.39 -4.44
C ALA A 58 -9.62 9.40 -3.43
N GLY A 59 -9.36 9.71 -2.15
CA GLY A 59 -10.34 9.63 -1.07
C GLY A 59 -10.51 8.24 -0.46
N SER A 60 -10.81 8.19 0.83
CA SER A 60 -11.25 7.00 1.55
C SER A 60 -12.04 7.39 2.80
N SER A 61 -12.66 6.45 3.51
CA SER A 61 -13.37 6.78 4.75
C SER A 61 -12.38 7.05 5.90
N THR A 62 -12.66 8.01 6.79
CA THR A 62 -11.86 8.20 8.02
C THR A 62 -11.78 6.90 8.84
N ARG A 63 -12.84 6.09 8.78
CA ARG A 63 -12.92 4.80 9.45
C ARG A 63 -11.85 3.81 8.97
N GLN A 64 -11.47 3.87 7.69
CA GLN A 64 -10.38 3.04 7.15
C GLN A 64 -9.04 3.34 7.82
N PHE A 65 -8.71 4.63 7.98
CA PHE A 65 -7.46 5.04 8.64
C PHE A 65 -7.46 4.73 10.14
N LEU A 66 -8.61 4.89 10.81
CA LEU A 66 -8.76 4.45 12.19
C LEU A 66 -8.56 2.93 12.32
N HIS A 67 -9.01 2.14 11.34
CA HIS A 67 -8.78 0.70 11.33
C HIS A 67 -7.28 0.38 11.17
N PHE A 68 -6.59 1.00 10.23
CA PHE A 68 -5.14 0.81 10.09
C PHE A 68 -4.38 1.18 11.37
N ALA A 69 -4.75 2.27 12.05
CA ALA A 69 -4.18 2.63 13.33
C ALA A 69 -4.43 1.56 14.41
N GLN A 70 -5.62 0.94 14.43
CA GLN A 70 -5.93 -0.18 15.33
C GLN A 70 -5.07 -1.42 15.02
N GLU A 71 -4.80 -1.71 13.74
CA GLU A 71 -3.96 -2.84 13.33
C GLU A 71 -2.51 -2.60 13.72
N VAL A 72 -1.97 -1.40 13.45
CA VAL A 72 -0.62 -0.99 13.88
C VAL A 72 -0.47 -1.08 15.39
N ASN A 73 -1.41 -0.52 16.15
CA ASN A 73 -1.34 -0.53 17.61
C ASN A 73 -1.51 -1.94 18.21
N SER A 74 -2.34 -2.80 17.60
CA SER A 74 -2.59 -4.14 18.14
C SER A 74 -1.65 -5.22 17.62
N GLY A 75 -0.93 -4.97 16.52
CA GLY A 75 -0.09 -5.95 15.83
C GLY A 75 -0.88 -7.15 15.29
N LYS A 76 -2.18 -6.98 14.99
CA LYS A 76 -3.08 -8.07 14.63
C LYS A 76 -3.90 -7.71 13.40
N PHE A 77 -3.90 -8.58 12.40
CA PHE A 77 -4.83 -8.51 11.27
C PHE A 77 -6.22 -9.04 11.70
N ARG A 78 -7.15 -8.11 11.97
CA ARG A 78 -8.46 -8.41 12.58
C ARG A 78 -9.52 -7.40 12.16
N LYS A 79 -10.78 -7.73 12.42
CA LYS A 79 -11.91 -6.82 12.13
C LYS A 79 -11.78 -5.50 12.90
N TYR A 80 -12.47 -4.46 12.42
CA TYR A 80 -12.54 -3.16 13.08
C TYR A 80 -12.95 -3.28 14.56
N ASP A 81 -12.22 -2.61 15.45
CA ASP A 81 -12.52 -2.57 16.87
C ASP A 81 -13.51 -1.43 17.16
N TYR A 82 -14.75 -1.78 17.53
CA TYR A 82 -15.77 -0.79 17.88
C TYR A 82 -15.79 -0.43 19.38
N GLY A 83 -14.91 -1.04 20.18
CA GLY A 83 -15.02 -1.05 21.64
C GLY A 83 -15.91 -2.19 22.16
N ALA A 84 -15.71 -2.56 23.43
CA ALA A 84 -16.20 -3.81 24.01
C ALA A 84 -17.71 -4.08 23.82
N PHE A 85 -18.56 -3.10 24.13
CA PHE A 85 -20.02 -3.26 24.03
C PHE A 85 -20.49 -3.48 22.59
N LYS A 86 -19.95 -2.70 21.65
CA LYS A 86 -20.33 -2.82 20.24
C LYS A 86 -19.68 -4.06 19.60
N ASN A 87 -18.47 -4.44 19.98
CA ASN A 87 -17.88 -5.71 19.56
C ASN A 87 -18.71 -6.90 20.03
N MET A 88 -19.21 -6.89 21.28
CA MET A 88 -20.09 -7.96 21.76
C MET A 88 -21.35 -8.06 20.90
N ARG A 89 -21.97 -6.92 20.57
CA ARG A 89 -23.14 -6.86 19.71
C ARG A 89 -22.87 -7.33 18.27
N GLU A 90 -21.75 -6.91 17.68
CA GLU A 90 -21.43 -7.15 16.25
C GLU A 90 -20.76 -8.51 16.01
N TYR A 91 -19.99 -9.01 16.98
CA TYR A 91 -19.11 -10.17 16.83
C TYR A 91 -19.39 -11.28 17.84
N GLY A 92 -20.18 -11.04 18.89
CA GLY A 92 -20.35 -11.97 20.00
C GLY A 92 -19.12 -12.10 20.91
N SER A 93 -18.17 -11.17 20.81
CA SER A 93 -16.93 -11.17 21.60
C SER A 93 -16.52 -9.75 21.99
N LEU A 94 -15.88 -9.59 23.15
CA LEU A 94 -15.43 -8.26 23.62
C LEU A 94 -14.33 -7.65 22.74
N SER A 95 -13.57 -8.49 22.03
CA SER A 95 -12.52 -8.06 21.09
C SER A 95 -12.86 -8.51 19.67
N PRO A 96 -12.42 -7.78 18.63
CA PRO A 96 -12.68 -8.18 17.25
C PRO A 96 -11.92 -9.46 16.88
N PRO A 97 -12.56 -10.39 16.14
CA PRO A 97 -11.92 -11.63 15.72
C PRO A 97 -10.85 -11.38 14.65
N LYS A 98 -9.77 -12.17 14.69
CA LYS A 98 -8.73 -12.19 13.64
C LYS A 98 -9.28 -12.75 12.33
N TYR A 99 -8.75 -12.27 11.21
CA TYR A 99 -8.97 -12.91 9.93
C TYR A 99 -8.15 -14.20 9.86
N LYS A 100 -8.76 -15.31 9.41
CA LYS A 100 -8.08 -16.60 9.29
C LYS A 100 -7.42 -16.71 7.93
N LEU A 101 -6.19 -16.19 7.80
CA LEU A 101 -5.41 -16.22 6.56
C LEU A 101 -5.15 -17.64 6.04
N SER A 102 -5.11 -18.63 6.92
CA SER A 102 -5.01 -20.05 6.55
C SER A 102 -6.21 -20.56 5.73
N LYS A 103 -7.35 -19.85 5.75
CA LYS A 103 -8.52 -20.17 4.92
C LYS A 103 -8.44 -19.62 3.49
N VAL A 104 -7.41 -18.85 3.14
CA VAL A 104 -7.21 -18.39 1.77
C VAL A 104 -6.82 -19.58 0.89
N THR A 105 -7.75 -19.98 0.02
CA THR A 105 -7.58 -21.10 -0.91
C THR A 105 -7.08 -20.69 -2.29
N ALA A 106 -7.15 -19.40 -2.64
CA ALA A 106 -6.60 -18.89 -3.89
C ALA A 106 -5.06 -19.06 -3.92
N PRO A 107 -4.45 -19.44 -5.05
CA PRO A 107 -3.00 -19.41 -5.22
C PRO A 107 -2.46 -17.99 -5.01
N VAL A 108 -1.54 -17.81 -4.06
CA VAL A 108 -0.93 -16.50 -3.76
C VAL A 108 0.53 -16.46 -4.20
N TYR A 109 0.91 -15.40 -4.90
CA TYR A 109 2.32 -15.06 -5.16
C TYR A 109 2.62 -13.72 -4.51
N LEU A 110 3.55 -13.70 -3.56
CA LEU A 110 3.96 -12.49 -2.85
C LEU A 110 5.14 -11.85 -3.57
N HIS A 111 5.00 -10.59 -3.95
CA HIS A 111 6.10 -9.75 -4.41
C HIS A 111 6.35 -8.69 -3.35
N TYR A 112 7.60 -8.55 -2.90
CA TYR A 112 7.94 -7.65 -1.81
C TYR A 112 9.35 -7.10 -1.96
N SER A 113 9.68 -6.03 -1.22
CA SER A 113 10.96 -5.34 -1.31
C SER A 113 11.42 -4.82 0.05
N ARG A 114 12.73 -4.57 0.18
CA ARG A 114 13.35 -4.21 1.46
C ARG A 114 13.09 -2.77 1.88
N ASN A 115 12.86 -1.88 0.93
CA ASN A 115 12.66 -0.45 1.16
C ASN A 115 11.18 -0.03 1.11
N ASP A 116 10.25 -0.98 1.20
CA ASP A 116 8.83 -0.67 1.36
C ASP A 116 8.51 -0.41 2.85
N TRP A 117 8.18 0.83 3.16
CA TRP A 117 7.91 1.26 4.54
C TRP A 117 6.48 0.93 5.02
N LEU A 118 5.56 0.63 4.10
CA LEU A 118 4.18 0.27 4.42
C LEU A 118 4.00 -1.26 4.46
N SER A 119 4.66 -1.98 3.57
CA SER A 119 4.67 -3.45 3.50
C SER A 119 6.07 -3.98 3.80
N ASN A 120 6.57 -3.69 5.00
CA ASN A 120 7.93 -4.07 5.37
C ASN A 120 8.13 -5.60 5.35
N GLU A 121 9.38 -6.02 5.17
CA GLU A 121 9.74 -7.44 5.02
C GLU A 121 9.28 -8.31 6.20
N LYS A 122 9.28 -7.78 7.43
CA LYS A 122 8.84 -8.54 8.62
C LYS A 122 7.34 -8.86 8.54
N ASP A 123 6.51 -7.91 8.14
CA ASP A 123 5.07 -8.13 8.02
C ASP A 123 4.72 -9.05 6.85
N VAL A 124 5.47 -8.96 5.74
CA VAL A 124 5.36 -9.93 4.63
C VAL A 124 5.75 -11.34 5.07
N ASN A 125 6.79 -11.48 5.91
CA ASN A 125 7.18 -12.76 6.48
C ASN A 125 6.08 -13.35 7.37
N ASN A 126 5.43 -12.53 8.20
CA ASN A 126 4.29 -12.95 9.02
C ASN A 126 3.11 -13.40 8.13
N LEU A 127 2.77 -12.61 7.11
CA LEU A 127 1.72 -12.94 6.14
C LEU A 127 2.00 -14.27 5.43
N TYR A 128 3.22 -14.47 4.96
CA TYR A 128 3.65 -15.72 4.31
C TYR A 128 3.43 -16.94 5.21
N ASN A 129 3.77 -16.83 6.49
CA ASN A 129 3.63 -17.93 7.45
C ASN A 129 2.16 -18.23 7.82
N GLU A 130 1.26 -17.24 7.73
CA GLU A 130 -0.15 -17.42 8.08
C GLU A 130 -1.03 -17.85 6.89
N LEU A 131 -0.60 -17.61 5.64
CA LEU A 131 -1.36 -17.97 4.43
C LEU A 131 -1.37 -19.48 4.15
N GLY A 132 -2.52 -19.99 3.68
CA GLY A 132 -2.70 -21.43 3.42
C GLY A 132 -2.23 -21.92 2.05
N ASN A 133 -2.08 -21.05 1.05
CA ASN A 133 -1.80 -21.45 -0.34
C ASN A 133 -0.81 -20.50 -1.06
N VAL A 134 0.36 -20.27 -0.47
CA VAL A 134 1.42 -19.50 -1.14
C VAL A 134 2.15 -20.39 -2.15
N ARG A 135 2.21 -19.93 -3.41
CA ARG A 135 2.90 -20.59 -4.52
C ARG A 135 4.25 -19.96 -4.87
N GLY A 136 4.49 -18.75 -4.42
CA GLY A 136 5.79 -18.10 -4.56
C GLY A 136 5.91 -16.86 -3.72
N LYS A 137 7.15 -16.53 -3.39
CA LYS A 137 7.53 -15.34 -2.64
C LYS A 137 8.81 -14.79 -3.26
N PHE A 138 8.72 -13.59 -3.81
CA PHE A 138 9.74 -12.99 -4.65
C PHE A 138 10.16 -11.65 -4.08
N LEU A 139 11.40 -11.60 -3.61
CA LEU A 139 12.04 -10.35 -3.23
C LEU A 139 12.47 -9.59 -4.49
N SER A 140 12.18 -8.30 -4.56
CA SER A 140 12.67 -7.42 -5.62
C SER A 140 14.21 -7.41 -5.63
N PRO A 141 14.87 -7.54 -6.79
CA PRO A 141 16.33 -7.51 -6.86
C PRO A 141 16.89 -6.10 -6.65
N ASP A 142 16.07 -5.05 -6.80
CA ASP A 142 16.43 -3.70 -6.39
C ASP A 142 16.16 -3.52 -4.88
N ASN A 143 17.23 -3.32 -4.11
CA ASN A 143 17.17 -3.12 -2.67
C ASN A 143 16.45 -1.83 -2.26
N LYS A 144 16.37 -0.84 -3.17
CA LYS A 144 15.68 0.44 -2.93
C LYS A 144 14.24 0.43 -3.43
N PHE A 145 13.79 -0.62 -4.11
CA PHE A 145 12.41 -0.74 -4.59
C PHE A 145 11.43 -0.55 -3.43
N ASN A 146 10.57 0.45 -3.54
CA ASN A 146 9.71 0.93 -2.45
C ASN A 146 8.23 0.60 -2.73
N HIS A 147 7.32 1.12 -1.90
CA HIS A 147 5.88 0.82 -2.01
C HIS A 147 5.24 1.26 -3.34
N VAL A 148 5.65 2.40 -3.88
CA VAL A 148 5.05 3.00 -5.09
C VAL A 148 5.73 2.55 -6.38
N ASP A 149 6.95 2.03 -6.29
CA ASP A 149 7.67 1.53 -7.46
C ASP A 149 6.95 0.34 -8.12
N TYR A 150 6.13 -0.42 -7.37
CA TYR A 150 5.25 -1.46 -7.93
C TYR A 150 4.23 -0.95 -8.95
N LEU A 151 3.93 0.36 -8.93
CA LEU A 151 3.02 1.02 -9.87
C LEU A 151 3.78 1.94 -10.84
N TYR A 152 4.67 2.78 -10.29
CA TYR A 152 5.26 3.91 -11.01
C TYR A 152 6.77 3.77 -11.28
N GLY A 153 7.38 2.68 -10.82
CA GLY A 153 8.81 2.46 -11.02
C GLY A 153 9.16 2.40 -12.51
N ILE A 154 10.15 3.18 -12.93
CA ILE A 154 10.65 3.20 -14.32
C ILE A 154 10.95 1.77 -14.81
N ASP A 155 11.55 0.94 -13.97
CA ASP A 155 11.92 -0.45 -14.28
C ASP A 155 10.91 -1.48 -13.78
N ALA A 156 9.71 -1.08 -13.33
CA ALA A 156 8.68 -1.98 -12.79
C ALA A 156 8.33 -3.11 -13.77
N LYS A 157 8.41 -2.85 -15.08
CA LYS A 157 8.21 -3.90 -16.10
C LYS A 157 9.19 -5.06 -15.92
N ALA A 158 10.48 -4.77 -15.88
CA ALA A 158 11.54 -5.77 -15.79
C ALA A 158 11.63 -6.39 -14.38
N LEU A 159 11.46 -5.58 -13.34
CA LEU A 159 11.62 -6.01 -11.95
C LEU A 159 10.41 -6.81 -11.40
N LEU A 160 9.22 -6.54 -11.95
CA LEU A 160 7.95 -7.08 -11.46
C LEU A 160 7.04 -7.64 -12.58
N TYR A 161 6.60 -6.80 -13.53
CA TYR A 161 5.47 -7.16 -14.41
C TYR A 161 5.75 -8.36 -15.30
N ASP A 162 6.96 -8.49 -15.85
CA ASP A 162 7.33 -9.64 -16.69
C ASP A 162 7.21 -10.97 -15.91
N ARG A 163 7.56 -10.97 -14.61
CA ARG A 163 7.37 -12.13 -13.72
C ARG A 163 5.89 -12.41 -13.48
N VAL A 164 5.09 -11.38 -13.20
CA VAL A 164 3.64 -11.51 -12.97
C VAL A 164 2.96 -12.11 -14.21
N LEU A 165 3.23 -11.57 -15.40
CA LEU A 165 2.68 -12.09 -16.66
C LEU A 165 3.12 -13.53 -16.92
N GLY A 166 4.38 -13.88 -16.63
CA GLY A 166 4.87 -15.26 -16.72
C GLY A 166 4.23 -16.22 -15.71
N LEU A 167 3.83 -15.74 -14.53
CA LEU A 167 3.05 -16.53 -13.57
C LEU A 167 1.60 -16.73 -14.02
N MET A 168 0.97 -15.70 -14.57
CA MET A 168 -0.39 -15.78 -15.10
C MET A 168 -0.50 -16.76 -16.26
N LYS A 169 0.47 -16.79 -17.19
CA LYS A 169 0.48 -17.73 -18.32
C LYS A 169 0.62 -19.21 -17.95
N ARG A 170 0.93 -19.53 -16.69
CA ARG A 170 1.07 -20.91 -16.20
C ARG A 170 -0.25 -21.54 -15.74
N HIS A 171 -1.32 -20.75 -15.71
CA HIS A 171 -2.69 -21.14 -15.36
C HIS A 171 -3.63 -20.70 -16.48
#